data_AF-A0AAJ5MD04-F1
#
_entry.id   AF-A0AAJ5MD04-F1
#
_cell.length_a   1.000
_cell.length_b   1.000
_cell.length_c   1.000
_cell.angle_alpha   90.00
_cell.angle_beta   90.00
_cell.angle_gamma   90.00
#
_symmetry.space_group_name_H-M   'P 1'
#
loop_
_entity.id
_entity.type
_entity.pdbx_description
1 polymer ?
#
loop_
_entity_poly.entity_id
_entity_poly.type
_entity_poly.pdbx_seq_one_letter_code
_entity_poly.pdbx_strand_id
1 'polypeptide(L)'
;MREVRPGVVQVPKPAALVSPSPEGPPEPASPTVSAPATPADALFAAVREAITLLLKTPMKDVEVAAALDLTTAQAKAWLQRLADEGVIEKQKKPAGYIVKQSGLFE
;
A
#
# COMPACT_ATOMS: atom_id res chain seq x y z
N MET A 1 -1.52 52.07 57.03
CA MET A 1 -2.41 50.90 56.91
C MET A 1 -1.75 49.89 55.98
N ARG A 2 -1.36 48.71 56.46
CA ARG A 2 -1.02 47.57 55.59
C ARG A 2 -2.31 46.83 55.32
N GLU A 3 -2.61 46.57 54.06
CA GLU A 3 -3.38 45.39 53.70
C GLU A 3 -2.53 44.54 52.77
N VAL A 4 -2.32 43.32 53.25
CA VAL A 4 -1.49 42.25 52.74
C VAL A 4 -2.38 41.33 51.92
N ARG A 5 -1.83 40.72 50.86
CA ARG A 5 -1.93 39.27 50.58
C ARG A 5 -1.01 38.87 49.41
N PRO A 6 -0.61 37.59 49.32
CA PRO A 6 0.79 37.21 49.16
C PRO A 6 1.09 36.52 47.81
N GLY A 7 2.38 36.47 47.46
CA GLY A 7 2.91 35.66 46.37
C GLY A 7 4.37 35.96 46.08
N VAL A 8 5.25 35.31 46.84
CA VAL A 8 6.73 35.30 46.69
C VAL A 8 7.14 35.04 45.23
N VAL A 9 7.88 35.95 44.59
CA VAL A 9 9.33 35.85 44.28
C VAL A 9 9.73 34.41 43.87
N GLN A 10 10.16 34.14 42.64
CA GLN A 10 11.51 34.47 42.13
C GLN A 10 11.56 34.61 40.60
N VAL A 11 12.36 35.58 40.18
CA VAL A 11 12.92 35.84 38.84
C VAL A 11 14.29 35.13 38.69
N PRO A 12 15.12 35.37 37.66
CA PRO A 12 15.17 34.83 36.29
C PRO A 12 16.55 34.18 35.96
N LYS A 13 16.79 33.61 34.75
CA LYS A 13 18.10 33.81 34.05
C LYS A 13 18.12 33.31 32.59
N PRO A 14 18.69 34.09 31.64
CA PRO A 14 18.85 33.70 30.24
C PRO A 14 20.20 33.00 29.97
N ALA A 15 20.19 32.02 29.08
CA ALA A 15 21.33 31.48 28.34
C ALA A 15 20.72 30.90 27.04
N ALA A 16 20.88 31.59 25.91
CA ALA A 16 21.92 31.29 24.92
C ALA A 16 21.66 29.99 24.14
N LEU A 17 21.88 30.10 22.83
CA LEU A 17 21.85 29.07 21.80
C LEU A 17 20.49 28.64 21.23
N VAL A 18 20.22 29.23 20.07
CA VAL A 18 19.93 28.49 18.85
C VAL A 18 20.42 27.02 18.94
N SER A 19 19.49 26.07 18.93
CA SER A 19 19.82 24.71 18.51
C SER A 19 19.50 24.60 17.02
N PRO A 20 20.49 24.63 16.11
CA PRO A 20 20.36 23.83 14.90
C PRO A 20 20.50 22.37 15.35
N SER A 21 19.47 21.56 15.16
CA SER A 21 19.65 20.11 15.19
C SER A 21 20.10 19.72 13.78
N PRO A 22 21.35 19.26 13.58
CA PRO A 22 21.77 18.70 12.31
C PRO A 22 21.41 17.20 12.30
N GLU A 23 20.54 16.85 11.36
CA GLU A 23 20.53 15.59 10.62
C GLU A 23 20.50 14.26 11.41
N GLY A 24 19.31 13.63 11.44
CA GLY A 24 19.19 12.18 11.43
C GLY A 24 18.99 11.72 9.97
N PRO A 25 19.62 10.61 9.52
CA PRO A 25 19.54 10.12 8.13
C PRO A 25 18.09 9.85 7.70
N PRO A 26 17.79 9.80 6.38
CA PRO A 26 16.49 9.34 5.91
C PRO A 26 16.28 7.93 6.47
N GLU A 27 15.39 7.83 7.46
CA GLU A 27 14.98 6.54 7.99
C GLU A 27 14.45 5.75 6.78
N PRO A 28 14.99 4.55 6.51
CA PRO A 28 14.61 3.79 5.34
C PRO A 28 13.10 3.60 5.45
N ALA A 29 12.37 4.02 4.42
CA ALA A 29 10.99 3.64 4.22
C ALA A 29 10.96 2.11 4.24
N SER A 30 10.80 1.55 5.44
CA SER A 30 10.43 0.17 5.66
C SER A 30 9.22 -0.04 4.77
N PRO A 31 9.18 -1.14 4.00
CA PRO A 31 8.21 -1.31 2.94
C PRO A 31 6.84 -1.04 3.54
N THR A 32 6.25 0.09 3.18
CA THR A 32 4.88 0.41 3.53
C THR A 32 4.08 -0.66 2.83
N VAL A 33 3.78 -1.74 3.56
CA VAL A 33 2.60 -2.55 3.33
C VAL A 33 1.48 -1.55 3.56
N SER A 34 1.16 -0.79 2.50
CA SER A 34 0.11 0.21 2.53
C SER A 34 -1.14 -0.49 2.98
N ALA A 35 -1.55 -0.23 4.23
CA ALA A 35 -2.83 -0.66 4.71
C ALA A 35 -3.89 -0.11 3.75
N PRO A 36 -4.93 -0.90 3.42
CA PRO A 36 -5.87 -0.49 2.39
C PRO A 36 -6.55 0.82 2.81
N ALA A 37 -6.29 1.89 2.05
CA ALA A 37 -6.73 3.24 2.39
C ALA A 37 -8.26 3.40 2.28
N THR A 38 -8.93 2.47 1.60
CA THR A 38 -10.38 2.44 1.41
C THR A 38 -10.91 1.01 1.43
N PRO A 39 -12.20 0.78 1.72
CA PRO A 39 -12.81 -0.55 1.61
C PRO A 39 -12.72 -1.13 0.19
N ALA A 40 -12.72 -0.29 -0.84
CA ALA A 40 -12.53 -0.73 -2.23
C ALA A 40 -11.11 -1.26 -2.48
N ASP A 41 -10.11 -0.65 -1.83
CA ASP A 41 -8.73 -1.10 -1.91
C ASP A 41 -8.53 -2.43 -1.17
N ALA A 42 -9.15 -2.60 0.00
CA ALA A 42 -9.14 -3.87 0.74
C ALA A 42 -9.75 -5.01 -0.08
N LEU A 43 -10.88 -4.75 -0.76
CA LEU A 43 -11.50 -5.72 -1.66
C LEU A 43 -10.56 -6.06 -2.82
N PHE A 44 -9.99 -5.05 -3.47
CA PHE A 44 -9.07 -5.29 -4.58
C PHE A 44 -7.81 -6.04 -4.15
N ALA A 45 -7.28 -5.79 -2.96
CA ALA A 45 -6.16 -6.54 -2.40
C ALA A 45 -6.51 -8.03 -2.21
N ALA A 46 -7.67 -8.33 -1.62
CA ALA A 46 -8.13 -9.72 -1.46
C ALA A 46 -8.34 -10.41 -2.83
N VAL A 47 -8.90 -9.68 -3.79
CA VAL A 47 -9.11 -10.14 -5.16
C VAL A 47 -7.78 -10.40 -5.86
N ARG A 48 -6.81 -9.49 -5.72
CA ARG A 48 -5.47 -9.62 -6.29
C ARG A 48 -4.81 -10.90 -5.82
N GLU A 49 -4.86 -11.17 -4.51
CA GLU A 49 -4.32 -12.40 -3.93
C GLU A 49 -5.01 -13.63 -4.53
N ALA A 50 -6.35 -13.63 -4.62
CA ALA A 50 -7.09 -14.72 -5.24
C ALA A 50 -6.72 -14.91 -6.72
N ILE A 51 -6.71 -13.84 -7.53
CA ILE A 51 -6.33 -13.90 -8.95
C ILE A 51 -4.89 -14.41 -9.11
N THR A 52 -3.96 -14.00 -8.25
CA THR A 52 -2.56 -14.45 -8.29
C THR A 52 -2.46 -15.96 -8.05
N LEU A 53 -3.28 -16.52 -7.16
CA LEU A 53 -3.36 -17.96 -6.93
C LEU A 53 -3.98 -18.71 -8.11
N LEU A 54 -4.99 -18.14 -8.76
CA LEU A 54 -5.65 -18.72 -9.94
C LEU A 54 -4.74 -18.71 -11.17
N LEU A 55 -4.09 -17.58 -11.44
CA LEU A 55 -3.28 -17.34 -12.63
C LEU A 55 -1.87 -17.97 -12.58
N LYS A 56 -1.68 -19.00 -11.74
CA LYS A 56 -0.55 -19.94 -11.83
C LYS A 56 -0.58 -20.71 -13.16
N THR A 57 -1.79 -20.92 -13.68
CA THR A 57 -2.05 -21.42 -15.03
C THR A 57 -2.75 -20.32 -15.82
N PRO A 58 -2.45 -20.16 -17.11
CA PRO A 58 -3.10 -19.16 -17.95
C PRO A 58 -4.62 -19.35 -18.02
N MET A 59 -5.37 -18.34 -17.57
CA MET A 59 -6.84 -18.31 -17.57
C MET A 59 -7.39 -17.10 -18.34
N LYS A 60 -8.61 -17.23 -18.87
CA LYS A 60 -9.34 -16.14 -19.55
C LYS A 60 -10.17 -15.33 -18.55
N ASP A 61 -10.62 -14.16 -18.97
CA ASP A 61 -11.53 -13.31 -18.16
C ASP A 61 -12.79 -14.05 -17.70
N VAL A 62 -13.42 -14.86 -18.57
CA VAL A 62 -14.58 -15.69 -18.21
C VAL A 62 -14.28 -16.75 -17.13
N GLU A 63 -13.09 -17.34 -17.16
CA GLU A 63 -12.67 -18.37 -16.21
C GLU A 63 -12.39 -17.73 -14.84
N VAL A 64 -11.71 -16.58 -14.83
CA VAL A 64 -11.48 -15.80 -13.61
C VAL A 64 -12.79 -15.30 -13.01
N ALA A 65 -13.73 -14.85 -13.85
CA ALA A 65 -15.06 -14.44 -13.42
C ALA A 65 -15.83 -15.59 -12.76
N ALA A 66 -15.84 -16.76 -13.38
CA ALA A 66 -16.50 -17.94 -12.83
C ALA A 66 -15.86 -18.40 -11.51
N ALA A 67 -14.53 -18.36 -11.40
CA ALA A 67 -13.83 -18.81 -10.21
C ALA A 67 -13.94 -17.85 -9.01
N LEU A 68 -14.16 -16.55 -9.26
CA LEU A 68 -14.40 -15.55 -8.21
C LEU A 68 -15.89 -15.29 -7.96
N ASP A 69 -16.79 -15.94 -8.70
CA ASP A 69 -18.24 -15.72 -8.71
C ASP A 69 -18.64 -14.26 -9.01
N LEU A 70 -18.12 -13.73 -10.11
CA LEU A 70 -18.30 -12.33 -10.51
C LEU A 70 -18.72 -12.18 -11.97
N THR A 71 -19.12 -10.97 -12.34
CA THR A 71 -19.37 -10.65 -13.74
C THR A 71 -18.06 -10.61 -14.54
N THR A 72 -18.10 -11.04 -15.80
CA THR A 72 -16.95 -10.96 -16.72
C THR A 72 -16.42 -9.54 -16.87
N ALA A 73 -17.30 -8.53 -16.83
CA ALA A 73 -16.92 -7.12 -16.89
C ALA A 73 -16.07 -6.70 -15.67
N GLN A 74 -16.45 -7.13 -14.47
CA GLN A 74 -15.70 -6.83 -13.25
C GLN A 74 -14.36 -7.57 -13.23
N ALA A 75 -14.35 -8.86 -13.56
CA ALA A 75 -13.12 -9.63 -13.65
C ALA A 75 -12.15 -8.99 -14.67
N LYS A 76 -12.65 -8.57 -15.84
CA LYS A 76 -11.85 -7.87 -16.84
C LYS A 76 -11.27 -6.55 -16.30
N ALA A 77 -12.07 -5.74 -15.60
CA ALA A 77 -11.58 -4.49 -15.02
C ALA A 77 -10.44 -4.73 -14.02
N TRP A 78 -10.54 -5.78 -13.20
CA TRP A 78 -9.50 -6.14 -12.25
C TRP A 78 -8.25 -6.72 -12.91
N LEU A 79 -8.40 -7.58 -13.92
CA LEU A 79 -7.28 -8.11 -14.70
C LEU A 79 -6.54 -6.98 -15.44
N GLN A 80 -7.28 -6.00 -15.99
CA GLN A 80 -6.65 -4.82 -16.60
C GLN A 80 -5.86 -4.00 -15.59
N ARG A 81 -6.41 -3.76 -14.40
CA ARG A 81 -5.70 -3.06 -13.33
C ARG A 81 -4.43 -3.81 -12.89
N LEU A 82 -4.50 -5.12 -12.71
CA LEU A 82 -3.33 -5.94 -12.39
C LEU A 82 -2.28 -5.96 -13.51
N ALA A 83 -2.70 -5.88 -14.77
CA ALA A 83 -1.80 -5.80 -15.91
C ALA A 83 -1.12 -4.42 -16.00
N ASP A 84 -1.84 -3.34 -15.69
CA ASP A 84 -1.32 -1.98 -15.60
C ASP A 84 -0.30 -1.84 -14.46
N GLU A 85 -0.58 -2.45 -13.29
CA GLU A 85 0.37 -2.56 -12.18
C GLU A 85 1.55 -3.50 -12.46
N GLY A 86 1.51 -4.26 -13.56
CA GLY A 86 2.57 -5.20 -13.96
C GLY A 86 2.62 -6.50 -13.13
N VAL A 87 1.57 -6.79 -12.35
CA VAL A 87 1.44 -8.02 -11.54
C VAL A 87 1.17 -9.23 -12.43
N ILE A 88 0.40 -9.03 -13.50
CA ILE A 88 0.04 -10.07 -14.46
C ILE A 88 0.37 -9.61 -15.87
N GLU A 89 0.52 -10.57 -16.77
CA GLU A 89 0.71 -10.31 -18.19
C GLU A 89 -0.26 -11.14 -19.04
N LYS A 90 -0.52 -10.66 -20.25
CA LYS A 90 -1.37 -11.37 -21.20
C LYS A 90 -0.51 -12.23 -22.12
N GLN A 91 -0.64 -13.54 -21.98
CA GLN A 91 0.07 -14.51 -22.79
C GLN A 91 -0.70 -14.80 -24.10
N LYS A 92 0.03 -14.97 -25.21
CA LYS A 92 -0.56 -15.33 -26.52
C LYS A 92 -0.69 -16.84 -26.72
N LYS A 93 0.08 -17.66 -25.99
CA LYS A 93 0.08 -19.13 -26.09
C LYS A 93 0.39 -19.77 -24.73
N PRO A 94 -0.60 -20.41 -24.08
CA PRO A 94 -2.04 -20.37 -24.38
C PRO A 94 -2.62 -18.95 -24.15
N ALA A 95 -3.75 -18.65 -24.79
CA ALA A 95 -4.35 -17.32 -24.73
C ALA A 95 -5.03 -17.11 -23.37
N GLY A 96 -4.45 -16.21 -22.56
CA GLY A 96 -4.95 -15.93 -21.20
C GLY A 96 -4.09 -14.90 -20.46
N TYR A 97 -4.46 -14.64 -19.22
CA TYR A 97 -3.65 -13.88 -18.27
C TYR A 97 -2.84 -14.84 -17.41
N ILE A 98 -1.62 -14.46 -17.04
CA ILE A 98 -0.71 -15.23 -16.18
C ILE A 98 0.02 -14.27 -15.23
N VAL A 99 0.36 -14.71 -14.02
CA VAL A 99 1.18 -13.91 -13.09
C VAL A 99 2.56 -13.68 -13.69
N LYS A 100 3.04 -12.43 -13.65
CA LYS A 100 4.40 -12.09 -14.04
C LYS A 100 5.36 -12.59 -12.97
N GLN A 101 5.84 -13.81 -13.13
CA GLN A 101 6.90 -14.34 -12.29
C GLN A 101 8.21 -13.68 -12.74
N SER A 102 8.63 -12.62 -12.05
CA SER A 102 9.94 -12.02 -12.22
C SER A 102 11.01 -13.07 -11.88
N GLY A 103 11.43 -13.86 -12.89
CA GLY A 103 12.60 -14.74 -12.81
C GLY A 103 12.44 -16.08 -12.07
N LEU A 104 11.41 -16.90 -12.37
CA LEU A 104 11.41 -18.31 -11.90
C LEU A 104 12.12 -19.30 -12.86
N PHE A 105 12.80 -18.78 -13.88
CA PHE A 105 13.76 -19.54 -14.69
C PHE A 105 15.08 -18.79 -14.70
N GLU A 106 16.01 -19.22 -13.84
CA GLU A 106 17.46 -19.14 -14.05
C GLU A 106 17.98 -20.58 -14.19
#